data_AF-A0A8H4KD44-F1
#
_entry.id   AF-A0A8H4KD44-F1
#
_cell.length_a   1.000
_cell.length_b   1.000
_cell.length_c   1.000
_cell.angle_alpha   90.00
_cell.angle_beta   90.00
_cell.angle_gamma   90.00
#
_symmetry.space_group_name_H-M   'P 1'
#
loop_
_entity.id
_entity.type
_entity.pdbx_description
1 polymer ?
#
loop_
_entity_poly.entity_id
_entity_poly.type
_entity_poly.pdbx_seq_one_letter_code
_entity_poly.pdbx_strand_id
1 'polypeptide(L)'
;MITQYQGLKILAHKATREWVQANKPTFSVLTFHPSFVIGPSVLQKQRSEAAPLNDTFYKTLESGNSDVPNGQEIIIMGSEVGWSAIGRAAEELYPDWKVGLKSVSHAKLLPVDRDGFEKILG
;
A
#
# COMPACT_ATOMS: atom_id res chain seq x y z
N MET A 1 8.91 -3.90 19.64
CA MET A 1 7.55 -4.14 19.09
C MET A 1 7.49 -3.96 17.56
N ILE A 2 8.04 -2.89 16.96
CA ILE A 2 8.01 -2.66 15.50
C ILE A 2 8.57 -3.85 14.68
N THR A 3 9.67 -4.46 15.14
CA THR A 3 10.32 -5.59 14.47
C THR A 3 9.45 -6.86 14.41
N GLN A 4 8.60 -7.09 15.42
CA GLN A 4 7.75 -8.28 15.47
C GLN A 4 6.64 -8.19 14.42
N TYR A 5 5.99 -7.03 14.29
CA TYR A 5 4.95 -6.82 13.27
C TYR A 5 5.53 -7.00 11.86
N GLN A 6 6.67 -6.37 11.57
CA GLN A 6 7.34 -6.49 10.27
C GLN A 6 7.77 -7.94 9.99
N GLY A 7 8.39 -8.61 10.97
CA GLY A 7 8.78 -10.02 10.85
C GLY A 7 7.60 -10.94 10.58
N LEU A 8 6.46 -10.74 11.26
CA LEU A 8 5.24 -11.52 11.03
C LEU A 8 4.69 -11.35 9.62
N LYS A 9 4.74 -10.15 9.02
CA LYS A 9 4.31 -9.93 7.63
C LYS A 9 5.20 -10.66 6.63
N ILE A 10 6.52 -10.66 6.86
CA ILE A 10 7.47 -11.40 6.02
C ILE A 10 7.21 -12.91 6.10
N LEU A 11 7.03 -13.45 7.32
CA LEU A 11 6.77 -14.87 7.53
C LEU A 11 5.42 -15.29 6.92
N ALA A 12 4.37 -14.49 7.09
CA ALA A 12 3.06 -14.75 6.50
C ALA A 12 3.12 -14.75 4.95
N HIS A 13 3.83 -13.78 4.37
CA HIS A 13 4.01 -13.73 2.92
C HIS A 13 4.78 -14.95 2.39
N LYS A 14 5.86 -15.35 3.08
CA LYS A 14 6.62 -16.56 2.74
C LYS A 14 5.73 -17.81 2.80
N ALA A 15 5.02 -18.02 3.90
CA ALA A 15 4.12 -19.17 4.06
C ALA A 15 3.02 -19.21 2.98
N THR A 16 2.49 -18.04 2.60
CA THR A 16 1.51 -17.93 1.51
C THR A 16 2.12 -18.40 0.18
N ARG A 17 3.34 -17.98 -0.16
CA ARG A 17 4.02 -18.41 -1.40
C ARG A 17 4.30 -19.91 -1.42
N GLU A 18 4.77 -20.46 -0.30
CA GLU A 18 4.99 -21.90 -0.16
C GLU A 18 3.68 -22.68 -0.34
N TRP A 19 2.58 -22.21 0.25
CA TRP A 19 1.27 -22.82 0.09
C TRP A 19 0.77 -22.79 -1.36
N VAL A 20 0.90 -21.66 -2.07
CA VAL A 20 0.51 -21.54 -3.49
C VAL A 20 1.28 -22.52 -4.37
N GLN A 21 2.59 -22.63 -4.17
CA GLN A 21 3.44 -23.55 -4.92
C GLN A 21 3.07 -25.02 -4.66
N ALA A 22 2.78 -25.38 -3.41
CA ALA A 22 2.45 -26.74 -3.02
C ALA A 22 1.05 -27.17 -3.48
N ASN A 23 0.07 -26.25 -3.42
CA ASN A 23 -1.35 -26.60 -3.61
C ASN A 23 -1.88 -26.25 -5.00
N LYS A 24 -1.21 -25.38 -5.76
CA LYS A 24 -1.60 -24.98 -7.13
C LYS A 24 -3.10 -24.70 -7.24
N PRO A 25 -3.63 -23.74 -6.46
CA PRO A 25 -5.06 -23.45 -6.43
C PRO A 25 -5.58 -23.10 -7.83
N THR A 26 -6.84 -23.44 -8.10
CA THR A 26 -7.53 -23.09 -9.36
C THR A 26 -7.80 -21.59 -9.49
N PHE A 27 -7.61 -20.83 -8.41
CA PHE A 27 -7.72 -19.37 -8.37
C PHE A 27 -6.33 -18.73 -8.23
N SER A 28 -6.20 -17.51 -8.72
CA SER A 28 -5.00 -16.70 -8.53
C SER A 28 -4.94 -16.10 -7.13
N VAL A 29 -3.78 -16.14 -6.51
CA VAL A 29 -3.49 -15.49 -5.23
C VAL A 29 -2.63 -14.26 -5.49
N LEU A 30 -3.10 -13.12 -4.98
CA LEU A 30 -2.40 -11.84 -5.05
C LEU A 30 -2.12 -11.33 -3.64
N THR A 31 -0.94 -10.74 -3.44
CA THR A 31 -0.58 -10.11 -2.17
C THR A 31 -0.23 -8.63 -2.36
N PHE A 32 -0.82 -7.78 -1.52
CA PHE A 32 -0.60 -6.34 -1.53
C PHE A 32 0.24 -5.92 -0.33
N HIS A 33 1.30 -5.14 -0.59
CA HIS A 33 2.23 -4.64 0.42
C HIS A 33 2.21 -3.12 0.43
N PRO A 34 1.26 -2.51 1.15
CA PRO A 34 1.20 -1.06 1.28
C PRO A 34 2.29 -0.55 2.23
N SER A 35 2.83 0.64 1.97
CA SER A 35 3.76 1.30 2.89
C SER A 35 3.04 1.90 4.10
N PHE A 36 2.43 3.07 3.94
CA PHE A 36 1.65 3.75 4.98
C PHE A 36 0.32 4.22 4.39
N VAL A 37 -0.78 3.78 5.00
CA VAL A 37 -2.13 4.05 4.50
C VAL A 37 -2.72 5.22 5.28
N ILE A 38 -2.85 6.37 4.61
CA ILE A 38 -3.51 7.58 5.12
C ILE A 38 -4.66 7.92 4.19
N GLY A 39 -5.78 8.33 4.77
CA GLY A 39 -6.93 8.84 4.05
C GLY A 39 -8.13 8.91 4.98
N PRO A 40 -9.22 9.58 4.57
CA PRO A 40 -10.48 9.51 5.31
C PRO A 40 -10.91 8.04 5.48
N SER A 41 -11.55 7.72 6.60
CA SER A 41 -12.21 6.42 6.75
C SER A 41 -13.40 6.40 5.82
N VAL A 42 -13.26 5.70 4.70
CA VAL A 42 -14.31 5.62 3.69
C VAL A 42 -15.09 4.34 3.94
N LEU A 43 -16.23 4.45 4.62
CA LEU A 43 -17.40 3.67 4.22
C LEU A 43 -17.76 4.13 2.80
N GLN A 44 -16.93 3.73 1.84
CA GLN A 44 -17.01 4.12 0.43
C GLN A 44 -18.37 3.70 -0.09
N LYS A 45 -19.20 4.66 -0.47
CA LYS A 45 -20.52 4.38 -1.05
C LYS A 45 -20.43 4.19 -2.55
N GLN A 46 -19.40 4.75 -3.18
CA GLN A 46 -19.21 4.75 -4.63
C GLN A 46 -17.74 4.51 -5.01
N ARG A 47 -17.53 3.86 -6.15
CA ARG A 47 -16.21 3.50 -6.65
C ARG A 47 -15.34 4.71 -7.03
N SER A 48 -15.94 5.80 -7.50
CA SER A 48 -15.22 7.04 -7.84
C SER A 48 -14.54 7.70 -6.63
N GLU A 49 -14.89 7.27 -5.42
CA GLU A 49 -14.31 7.74 -4.15
C GLU A 49 -13.22 6.78 -3.65
N ALA A 50 -12.85 5.77 -4.45
CA ALA A 50 -11.84 4.77 -4.10
C ALA A 50 -10.46 5.42 -3.92
N ALA A 51 -9.93 5.35 -2.70
CA ALA A 51 -8.53 5.63 -2.44
C ALA A 51 -7.65 4.67 -3.27
N PRO A 52 -6.40 5.03 -3.60
CA PRO A 52 -5.56 4.27 -4.53
C PRO A 52 -5.43 2.78 -4.21
N LEU A 53 -5.35 2.40 -2.93
CA LEU A 53 -5.32 1.01 -2.50
C LEU A 53 -6.62 0.25 -2.86
N ASN A 54 -7.77 0.87 -2.63
CA ASN A 54 -9.07 0.26 -2.93
C ASN A 54 -9.33 0.24 -4.44
N ASP A 55 -8.95 1.29 -5.17
CA ASP A 55 -9.02 1.30 -6.63
C ASP A 55 -8.17 0.18 -7.23
N THR A 56 -6.96 -0.01 -6.70
CA THR A 56 -6.07 -1.10 -7.11
C THR A 56 -6.72 -2.46 -6.86
N PHE A 57 -7.29 -2.67 -5.66
CA PHE A 57 -8.02 -3.88 -5.33
C PHE A 57 -9.18 -4.13 -6.32
N TYR A 58 -10.00 -3.11 -6.60
CA TYR A 58 -11.10 -3.25 -7.57
C TYR A 58 -10.61 -3.55 -8.98
N LYS A 59 -9.55 -2.90 -9.44
CA LYS A 59 -8.91 -3.21 -10.73
C LYS A 59 -8.41 -4.64 -10.81
N THR A 60 -7.88 -5.21 -9.72
CA THR A 60 -7.47 -6.62 -9.70
C THR A 60 -8.65 -7.59 -9.76
N LEU A 61 -9.81 -7.22 -9.21
CA LEU A 61 -11.01 -8.04 -9.30
C LEU A 61 -11.65 -7.96 -10.70
N GLU A 62 -11.68 -6.77 -11.27
CA GLU A 62 -12.38 -6.49 -12.53
C GLU A 62 -11.61 -6.85 -13.77
N SER A 63 -10.27 -6.77 -13.72
CA SER A 63 -9.46 -7.16 -14.86
C SER A 63 -9.72 -8.60 -15.27
N GLY A 64 -10.22 -9.45 -14.34
CA GLY A 64 -10.44 -10.87 -14.58
C GLY A 64 -9.20 -11.58 -15.13
N ASN A 65 -8.04 -10.89 -15.08
CA ASN A 65 -6.96 -11.13 -16.00
C ASN A 65 -6.10 -12.23 -15.40
N SER A 66 -6.12 -13.37 -16.09
CA SER A 66 -5.25 -14.52 -15.88
C SER A 66 -3.77 -14.21 -16.06
N ASP A 67 -3.43 -13.04 -16.60
CA ASP A 67 -2.05 -12.65 -16.93
C ASP A 67 -1.27 -12.14 -15.72
N VAL A 68 -1.93 -11.89 -14.58
CA VAL A 68 -1.21 -11.65 -13.33
C VAL A 68 -0.75 -13.00 -12.78
N PRO A 69 0.58 -13.26 -12.72
CA PRO A 69 1.08 -14.57 -12.31
C PRO A 69 0.56 -14.96 -10.92
N ASN A 70 0.20 -16.22 -10.74
CA ASN A 70 -0.24 -16.70 -9.43
C ASN A 70 0.88 -16.54 -8.39
N GLY A 71 0.57 -15.89 -7.26
CA GLY A 71 1.55 -15.54 -6.24
C GLY A 71 2.29 -14.22 -6.51
N GLN A 72 1.79 -13.37 -7.42
CA GLN A 72 2.36 -12.06 -7.68
C GLN A 72 2.31 -11.16 -6.45
N GLU A 73 3.40 -10.40 -6.29
CA GLU A 73 3.55 -9.37 -5.29
C GLU A 73 3.26 -8.00 -5.90
N ILE A 74 2.44 -7.21 -5.22
CA ILE A 74 2.04 -5.87 -5.63
C ILE A 74 2.39 -4.90 -4.49
N ILE A 75 3.36 -4.02 -4.75
CA ILE A 75 3.77 -2.97 -3.80
C ILE A 75 2.99 -1.70 -4.15
N ILE A 76 2.25 -1.16 -3.17
CA ILE A 76 1.43 0.04 -3.34
C ILE A 76 2.01 1.15 -2.47
N MET A 77 2.55 2.18 -3.10
CA MET A 77 3.19 3.30 -2.42
C MET A 77 2.86 4.62 -3.09
N GLY A 78 2.52 5.62 -2.27
CA GLY A 78 2.46 7.01 -2.72
C GLY A 78 3.85 7.64 -2.77
N SER A 79 3.90 8.94 -3.09
CA SER A 79 5.11 9.73 -3.00
C SER A 79 5.72 9.68 -1.59
N GLU A 80 7.05 9.75 -1.51
CA GLU A 80 7.72 9.90 -0.22
C GLU A 80 7.35 11.25 0.40
N VAL A 81 6.85 11.23 1.64
CA VAL A 81 6.43 12.43 2.36
C VAL A 81 7.09 12.45 3.73
N GLY A 82 7.79 13.54 4.05
CA GLY A 82 8.33 13.78 5.38
C GLY A 82 7.32 14.43 6.33
N TRP A 83 7.55 14.33 7.64
CA TRP A 83 6.67 14.92 8.66
C TRP A 83 6.48 16.44 8.51
N SER A 84 7.46 17.17 7.97
CA SER A 84 7.33 18.61 7.67
C SER A 84 6.27 18.88 6.59
N ALA A 85 6.22 18.05 5.55
CA ALA A 85 5.23 18.16 4.49
C ALA A 85 3.83 17.78 5.01
N ILE A 86 3.73 16.77 5.87
CA ILE A 86 2.47 16.41 6.57
C ILE A 86 2.00 17.57 7.45
N GLY A 87 2.91 18.17 8.24
CA GLY A 87 2.59 19.32 9.10
C GLY A 87 2.04 20.49 8.30
N ARG A 88 2.71 20.86 7.20
CA ARG A 88 2.24 21.92 6.31
C ARG A 88 0.87 21.60 5.71
N ALA A 89 0.67 20.37 5.22
CA ALA A 89 -0.62 19.97 4.68
C ALA A 89 -1.74 20.00 5.74
N ALA A 90 -1.43 19.66 6.99
CA ALA A 90 -2.39 19.74 8.09
C ALA A 90 -2.77 21.18 8.42
N GLU A 91 -1.82 22.11 8.44
CA GLU A 91 -2.08 23.55 8.64
C GLU A 91 -2.92 24.14 7.50
N GLU A 92 -2.63 23.76 6.25
CA GLU A 92 -3.40 24.20 5.07
C GLU A 92 -4.83 23.66 5.07
N LEU A 93 -5.02 22.38 5.39
CA LEU A 93 -6.33 21.73 5.35
C LEU A 93 -7.20 22.02 6.58
N TYR A 94 -6.58 22.32 7.73
CA TYR A 94 -7.27 22.53 9.01
C TYR A 94 -6.72 23.79 9.71
N PRO A 95 -7.00 24.99 9.18
CA PRO A 95 -6.41 26.25 9.66
C PRO A 95 -6.76 26.57 11.12
N ASP A 96 -7.90 26.07 11.61
CA ASP A 96 -8.33 26.26 13.00
C ASP A 96 -7.62 25.30 13.98
N TRP A 97 -6.93 24.28 13.47
CA TRP A 97 -6.25 23.30 14.28
C TRP A 97 -4.80 23.72 14.53
N LYS A 98 -4.50 24.14 15.76
CA LYS A 98 -3.12 24.45 16.20
C LYS A 98 -2.33 23.16 16.41
N VAL A 99 -1.85 22.58 15.32
CA VAL A 99 -1.05 21.37 15.33
C VAL A 99 0.39 21.70 15.74
N GLY A 100 0.82 21.27 16.93
CA GLY A 100 2.18 21.44 17.43
C GLY A 100 3.22 20.51 16.79
N LEU A 101 3.11 20.20 15.49
CA LEU A 101 4.04 19.29 14.80
C LEU A 101 5.35 20.04 14.49
N LYS A 102 6.37 19.82 15.33
CA LYS A 102 7.72 20.29 15.03
C LYS A 102 8.37 19.38 13.99
N SER A 103 9.02 19.96 12.98
CA SER A 103 9.81 19.17 12.05
C SER A 103 10.97 18.51 12.82
N VAL A 104 11.05 17.18 12.71
CA VAL A 104 12.18 16.40 13.22
C VAL A 104 12.88 15.83 12.00
N SER A 105 14.15 16.19 11.81
CA SER A 105 14.95 15.59 10.74
C SER A 105 15.06 14.08 11.01
N HIS A 106 14.83 13.29 9.96
CA HIS A 106 14.97 11.84 10.02
C HIS A 106 16.05 11.38 9.05
N ALA A 107 16.58 10.19 9.32
CA ALA A 107 17.59 9.53 8.51
C ALA A 107 17.16 9.44 7.04
N LYS A 108 18.15 9.58 6.14
CA LYS A 108 17.97 9.47 4.69
C LYS A 108 17.33 8.13 4.36
N LEU A 109 16.13 8.16 3.78
CA LEU A 109 15.44 6.96 3.31
C LEU A 109 16.20 6.36 2.11
N LEU A 110 16.18 5.03 2.02
CA LEU A 110 16.73 4.33 0.87
C LEU A 110 15.79 4.51 -0.33
N PRO A 111 16.33 4.66 -1.55
CA PRO A 111 15.50 4.70 -2.75
C PRO A 111 14.73 3.38 -2.89
N VAL A 112 13.45 3.49 -3.26
CA VAL A 112 12.57 2.34 -3.50
C VAL A 112 12.17 2.34 -4.97
N ASP A 113 12.21 1.19 -5.63
CA ASP A 113 11.74 1.00 -7.00
C ASP A 113 10.21 1.13 -7.06
N ARG A 114 9.72 2.00 -7.96
CA ARG A 114 8.30 2.38 -8.08
C ARG A 114 7.67 1.90 -9.39
N ASP A 115 8.47 1.44 -10.35
CA ASP A 115 8.06 1.26 -11.74
C ASP A 115 7.43 -0.11 -12.01
N GLY A 116 7.52 -1.04 -11.05
CA GLY A 116 6.97 -2.40 -11.19
C GLY A 116 5.44 -2.44 -11.19
N PHE A 117 4.78 -1.48 -10.55
CA PHE A 117 3.32 -1.48 -10.34
C PHE A 117 2.53 -1.06 -11.59
N GLU A 118 2.88 0.07 -12.20
CA GLU A 118 2.19 0.61 -13.39
C GLU A 118 2.28 -0.36 -14.57
N LYS A 119 3.38 -1.11 -14.69
CA LYS A 119 3.58 -2.10 -15.76
C LYS A 119 2.66 -3.33 -15.66
N ILE A 120 2.16 -3.67 -14.47
CA ILE A 120 1.37 -4.90 -14.24
C ILE A 120 -0.13 -4.65 -14.44
N LEU A 121 -0.62 -3.45 -14.17
CA LEU A 121 -2.07 -3.18 -14.13
C LEU A 121 -2.59 -2.29 -15.27
N GLY A 122 -1.71 -1.67 -16.08
CA GLY A 122 -2.11 -0.80 -17.19
C GLY A 122 -2.45 0.61 -16.74
#